data_AF-A0A9X3GDG7-F1
#
_entry.id   AF-A0A9X3GDG7-F1
#
_cell.length_a   1.000
_cell.length_b   1.000
_cell.length_c   1.000
_cell.angle_alpha   90.00
_cell.angle_beta   90.00
_cell.angle_gamma   90.00
#
_symmetry.space_group_name_H-M   'P 1'
#
loop_
_entity.id
_entity.type
_entity.pdbx_description
1 polymer ?
#
loop_
_entity_poly.entity_id
_entity_poly.type
_entity_poly.pdbx_seq_one_letter_code
_entity_poly.pdbx_strand_id
1 'polypeptide(L)' 'MTEQVDPRAQFRRLPEPVTPDQLVEVRDADPPLPVETPAHVDLRQLAAGGGPV' A
#
# COMPACT_ATOMS: atom_id res chain seq x y z
N MET A 1 15.43 -12.76 48.17
CA MET A 1 15.78 -12.95 46.74
C MET A 1 14.86 -12.05 45.94
N THR A 2 15.40 -11.06 45.24
CA THR A 2 14.62 -10.21 44.33
C THR A 2 14.38 -10.98 43.05
N GLU A 3 13.12 -11.25 42.69
CA GLU A 3 12.80 -11.86 41.41
C GLU A 3 13.28 -10.94 40.29
N GLN A 4 14.18 -11.46 39.43
CA GLN A 4 14.52 -10.79 38.18
C GLN A 4 13.34 -10.94 37.23
N VAL A 5 12.54 -9.89 37.12
CA VAL A 5 11.45 -9.81 36.14
C VAL A 5 12.08 -9.76 34.75
N ASP A 6 11.73 -10.72 33.88
CA ASP A 6 12.17 -10.73 32.48
C ASP A 6 11.58 -9.52 31.74
N PRO A 7 12.40 -8.55 31.28
CA PRO A 7 11.92 -7.34 30.61
C PRO A 7 11.21 -7.61 29.28
N ARG A 8 11.38 -8.82 28.71
CA ARG A 8 10.72 -9.23 27.46
C ARG A 8 9.40 -9.94 27.66
N ALA A 9 9.00 -10.24 28.89
CA ALA A 9 7.76 -10.96 29.19
C ALA A 9 6.51 -10.27 28.62
N GLN A 10 6.50 -8.93 28.59
CA GLN A 10 5.40 -8.12 28.05
C GLN A 10 5.15 -8.34 26.55
N PHE A 11 6.18 -8.70 25.77
CA PHE A 11 6.09 -8.85 24.32
C PHE A 11 5.69 -10.26 23.87
N ARG A 12 5.58 -11.21 24.80
CA ARG A 12 5.15 -12.59 24.49
C ARG A 12 3.63 -12.72 24.38
N ARG A 13 2.89 -11.67 24.75
CA ARG A 13 1.44 -11.64 24.63
C ARG A 13 1.08 -11.32 23.19
N LEU A 14 0.31 -12.21 22.58
CA LEU A 14 -0.32 -11.94 21.30
C LEU A 14 -1.42 -10.89 21.49
N PRO A 15 -1.75 -10.11 20.45
CA PRO A 15 -2.94 -9.27 20.44
C PRO A 15 -4.21 -10.10 20.68
N GLU A 16 -5.25 -9.44 21.15
CA GLU A 16 -6.56 -10.08 21.27
C GLU A 16 -7.10 -10.50 19.89
N PRO A 17 -7.74 -11.68 19.77
CA PRO A 17 -8.38 -12.09 18.53
C PRO A 17 -9.51 -11.15 18.12
N VAL A 18 -9.63 -10.88 16.82
CA VAL A 18 -10.72 -10.09 16.26
C VAL A 18 -12.00 -10.94 16.17
N THR A 19 -13.13 -10.40 16.64
CA THR A 19 -14.44 -11.06 16.54
C THR A 19 -15.13 -10.73 15.20
N PRO A 20 -16.05 -11.57 14.70
CA PRO A 20 -16.74 -11.31 13.42
C PRO A 20 -17.47 -9.97 13.36
N ASP A 21 -18.03 -9.53 14.49
CA ASP A 21 -18.71 -8.25 14.71
C ASP A 21 -17.77 -7.03 14.69
N GLN A 22 -16.46 -7.24 14.79
CA GLN A 22 -15.43 -6.21 14.65
C GLN A 22 -14.88 -6.09 13.21
N LEU A 23 -15.31 -6.96 12.30
CA LEU A 23 -14.87 -6.93 10.90
C LEU A 23 -15.55 -5.78 10.16
N VAL A 24 -14.76 -5.02 9.39
CA VAL A 24 -15.24 -3.96 8.51
C VAL A 24 -14.93 -4.35 7.07
N GLU A 25 -15.93 -4.29 6.20
CA GLU A 25 -15.73 -4.49 4.76
C GLU A 25 -14.89 -3.34 4.20
N VAL A 26 -13.76 -3.70 3.60
CA VAL A 26 -12.88 -2.74 2.92
C VAL A 26 -13.00 -3.00 1.44
N ARG A 27 -13.38 -1.96 0.69
CA ARG A 27 -13.29 -1.99 -0.78
C ARG A 27 -11.89 -1.52 -1.17
N ASP A 28 -11.26 -2.23 -2.10
CA ASP A 28 -10.03 -1.76 -2.72
C ASP A 28 -10.27 -0.38 -3.35
N ALA A 29 -9.26 0.49 -3.26
CA ALA A 29 -9.30 1.76 -3.95
C ALA A 29 -9.42 1.53 -5.46
N ASP A 30 -10.18 2.39 -6.14
CA ASP A 30 -10.21 2.36 -7.60
C ASP A 30 -8.78 2.60 -8.13
N PRO A 31 -8.36 1.91 -9.20
CA PRO A 31 -7.05 2.16 -9.80
C PRO A 31 -6.89 3.64 -10.17
N PRO A 32 -5.66 4.20 -10.08
CA PRO A 32 -5.43 5.58 -10.46
C PRO A 32 -5.80 5.78 -11.94
N LEU A 33 -6.51 6.87 -12.24
CA LEU A 33 -6.81 7.24 -13.60
C LEU A 33 -5.51 7.64 -14.34
N PRO A 34 -5.26 7.14 -15.56
CA PRO A 34 -4.14 7.60 -16.35
C PRO A 34 -4.29 9.11 -16.63
N VAL A 35 -3.26 9.88 -16.29
CA VAL A 35 -3.17 11.30 -16.66
C VAL A 35 -2.23 11.40 -17.85
N GLU A 36 -2.72 11.94 -18.97
CA GLU A 36 -1.86 12.23 -20.11
C GLU A 36 -0.84 13.29 -19.71
N THR A 37 0.44 12.95 -19.83
CA THR A 37 1.57 13.88 -19.64
C THR A 37 2.20 14.19 -21.00
N PRO A 38 2.97 15.28 -21.14
CA PRO A 38 3.67 15.58 -22.39
C PRO A 38 4.50 14.41 -22.94
N ALA A 39 5.14 13.63 -22.06
CA ALA A 39 5.87 12.43 -22.45
C ALA A 39 5.00 11.36 -23.14
N HIS A 40 3.71 11.28 -22.80
CA HIS A 40 2.76 10.39 -23.48
C HIS A 40 2.42 10.88 -24.89
N VAL A 41 2.40 12.21 -25.10
CA VAL A 41 2.17 12.82 -26.41
C VAL A 41 3.38 12.58 -27.31
N ASP A 42 4.58 12.80 -26.79
CA ASP A 42 5.84 12.57 -27.52
C ASP A 42 5.98 11.11 -27.94
N LEU A 43 5.66 10.16 -27.04
CA LEU A 43 5.65 8.73 -27.37
C LEU A 43 4.64 8.38 -28.47
N ARG A 44 3.45 8.99 -28.47
CA ARG A 44 2.46 8.79 -29.54
C ARG A 44 2.93 9.37 -30.87
N GLN A 45 3.56 10.54 -30.85
CA GLN A 45 4.11 11.16 -32.07
C GLN A 45 5.24 10.31 -32.66
N LEU A 46 6.17 9.84 -31.82
CA LEU A 46 7.22 8.91 -32.21
C LEU A 46 6.64 7.60 -32.78
N ALA A 47 5.63 7.02 -32.13
CA ALA A 47 4.96 5.81 -32.60
C ALA A 47 4.17 6.03 -33.91
N ALA A 48 3.71 7.25 -34.18
CA ALA A 48 3.05 7.66 -35.41
C ALA A 48 4.04 8.00 -36.55
N GLY A 49 5.35 7.83 -36.33
CA GLY A 49 6.39 8.14 -37.31
C GLY A 49 6.76 9.64 -37.40
N GLY A 50 6.27 10.46 -36.47
CA GLY A 50 6.66 11.85 -36.31
C GLY A 50 7.95 11.97 -35.50
N GLY A 51 9.04 12.33 -36.16
CA GLY A 51 10.28 12.79 -35.51
C GLY A 51 10.22 14.29 -35.17
N PRO A 52 11.10 14.79 -34.30
CA PRO A 52 11.13 16.19 -33.89
C PRO A 52 11.29 17.10 -35.12
N VAL A 53 10.44 18.13 -35.20
CA VAL A 53 10.64 19.32 -36.06
C VAL A 53 11.57 20.30 -35.37
#